data_AF-A0A2Z6Q8H4-F1
#
_entry.id   AF-A0A2Z6Q8H4-F1
#
_cell.length_a   1.000
_cell.length_b   1.000
_cell.length_c   1.000
_cell.angle_alpha   90.00
_cell.angle_beta   90.00
_cell.angle_gamma   90.00
#
_symmetry.space_group_name_H-M   'P 1'
#
loop_
_entity.id
_entity.type
_entity.pdbx_description
1 polymer ?
#
loop_
_entity_poly.entity_id
_entity_poly.type
_entity_poly.pdbx_seq_one_letter_code
_entity_poly.pdbx_strand_id
1 'polypeptide(L)'
;MVSEFIIEAYGRLRLDAQAIENYPNIPHEACVYLIPGKNQEGYWTMNHLLEQVKLKAIPIFEALFPTYIAIFAFDNSSNHAVFLPDALIASKKNLFPGGKQLAMRSTTWGDNNQQDMCFPNDYFNEELRRKPKGMKQVLLERGKWKNGLRADCQLCKNGNKDPN
;
A
#
# COMPACT_ATOMS: atom_id res chain seq x y z
N MET A 1 -10.39 -9.09 -17.31
CA MET A 1 -9.61 -9.60 -16.18
C MET A 1 -10.55 -10.38 -15.28
N VAL A 2 -10.08 -11.50 -14.75
CA VAL A 2 -10.76 -12.28 -13.72
C VAL A 2 -9.84 -12.33 -12.52
N SER A 3 -10.38 -12.07 -11.33
CA SER A 3 -9.68 -12.25 -10.05
C SER A 3 -10.45 -13.27 -9.22
N GLU A 4 -9.76 -14.28 -8.70
CA GLU A 4 -10.37 -15.45 -8.09
C GLU A 4 -9.56 -15.96 -6.89
N PHE A 5 -10.26 -16.43 -5.86
CA PHE A 5 -9.69 -17.17 -4.74
C PHE A 5 -10.02 -18.65 -4.89
N ILE A 6 -9.01 -19.49 -4.72
CA ILE A 6 -9.10 -20.94 -4.89
C ILE A 6 -8.67 -21.61 -3.58
N ILE A 7 -9.43 -22.59 -3.14
CA ILE A 7 -9.08 -23.52 -2.06
C ILE A 7 -8.72 -24.85 -2.71
N GLU A 8 -7.58 -25.43 -2.34
CA GLU A 8 -7.09 -26.70 -2.90
C GLU A 8 -8.15 -27.81 -2.89
N ALA A 9 -8.89 -27.97 -1.79
CA ALA A 9 -9.87 -29.04 -1.62
C ALA A 9 -11.20 -28.83 -2.39
N TYR A 10 -11.58 -27.58 -2.70
CA TYR A 10 -12.93 -27.25 -3.20
C TYR A 10 -12.96 -26.44 -4.49
N GLY A 11 -11.80 -26.04 -5.00
CA GLY A 11 -11.70 -25.14 -6.14
C GLY A 11 -12.10 -23.71 -5.75
N ARG A 12 -13.04 -23.11 -6.49
CA ARG A 12 -13.41 -21.70 -6.35
C ARG A 12 -14.02 -21.44 -4.96
N LEU A 13 -13.58 -20.36 -4.29
CA LEU A 13 -14.14 -19.92 -3.02
C LEU A 13 -15.57 -19.34 -3.24
N ARG A 14 -16.58 -20.15 -2.91
CA ARG A 14 -18.00 -19.82 -3.05
C ARG A 14 -18.84 -20.56 -2.00
N LEU A 15 -19.96 -19.97 -1.60
CA LEU A 15 -20.93 -20.60 -0.71
C LEU A 15 -21.58 -21.82 -1.37
N ASP A 16 -21.90 -22.84 -0.57
CA ASP A 16 -22.79 -23.92 -0.97
C ASP A 16 -24.28 -23.55 -0.76
N ALA A 17 -25.19 -24.41 -1.22
CA ALA A 17 -26.63 -24.12 -1.14
C ALA A 17 -27.12 -23.91 0.29
N GLN A 18 -26.56 -24.63 1.27
CA GLN A 18 -26.95 -24.51 2.67
C GLN A 18 -26.43 -23.21 3.28
N ALA A 19 -25.19 -22.85 2.96
CA ALA A 19 -24.57 -21.61 3.42
C ALA A 19 -25.24 -20.38 2.81
N ILE A 20 -25.73 -20.45 1.56
CA ILE A 20 -26.51 -19.36 0.95
C ILE A 20 -27.81 -19.11 1.73
N GLU A 21 -28.50 -20.17 2.14
CA GLU A 21 -29.72 -20.05 2.95
C GLU A 21 -29.43 -19.48 4.35
N ASN A 22 -28.34 -19.93 4.97
CA ASN A 22 -27.95 -19.50 6.32
C ASN A 22 -27.38 -18.06 6.34
N TYR A 23 -26.78 -17.61 5.24
CA TYR A 23 -26.07 -16.33 5.14
C TYR A 23 -26.50 -15.51 3.91
N PRO A 24 -27.77 -15.07 3.83
CA PRO A 24 -28.32 -14.43 2.63
C PRO A 24 -27.69 -13.08 2.28
N ASN A 25 -26.97 -12.46 3.21
CA ASN A 25 -26.31 -11.17 3.04
C ASN A 25 -24.83 -11.29 2.63
N ILE A 26 -24.28 -12.51 2.58
CA ILE A 26 -22.90 -12.76 2.17
C ILE A 26 -22.86 -13.00 0.64
N PRO A 27 -21.90 -12.41 -0.08
CA PRO A 27 -21.74 -12.68 -1.51
C PRO A 27 -21.58 -14.17 -1.80
N HIS A 28 -22.19 -14.67 -2.87
CA HIS A 28 -22.17 -16.12 -3.16
C HIS A 28 -20.79 -16.62 -3.61
N GLU A 29 -20.01 -15.81 -4.32
CA GLU A 29 -18.67 -16.18 -4.80
C GLU A 29 -17.68 -15.03 -4.65
N ALA A 30 -16.41 -15.40 -4.39
CA ALA A 30 -15.33 -14.43 -4.25
C ALA A 30 -14.84 -13.87 -5.59
N CYS A 31 -15.25 -14.45 -6.73
CA CYS A 31 -14.81 -14.05 -8.05
C CYS A 31 -15.24 -12.62 -8.42
N VAL A 32 -14.36 -11.91 -9.12
CA VAL A 32 -14.62 -10.58 -9.66
C VAL A 32 -14.15 -10.51 -11.12
N TYR A 33 -15.01 -9.94 -11.95
CA TYR A 33 -14.74 -9.66 -13.35
C TYR A 33 -14.53 -8.15 -13.52
N LEU A 34 -13.54 -7.78 -14.33
CA LEU A 34 -13.29 -6.39 -14.72
C LEU A 34 -12.93 -6.35 -16.20
N ILE A 35 -13.61 -5.55 -17.01
CA ILE A 35 -13.32 -5.33 -18.43
C ILE A 35 -12.22 -4.26 -18.54
N PRO A 36 -10.98 -4.64 -18.86
CA PRO A 36 -9.87 -3.69 -18.80
C PRO A 36 -9.92 -2.70 -19.96
N GLY A 37 -9.63 -1.44 -19.69
CA GLY A 37 -9.45 -0.42 -20.73
C GLY A 37 -9.72 1.00 -20.25
N LYS A 38 -9.02 1.97 -20.85
CA LYS A 38 -9.16 3.41 -20.54
C LYS A 38 -10.58 3.95 -20.73
N ASN A 39 -11.35 3.35 -21.65
CA ASN A 39 -12.74 3.69 -21.95
C ASN A 39 -13.71 2.56 -21.55
N GLN A 40 -13.29 1.70 -20.64
CA GLN A 40 -14.09 0.59 -20.09
C GLN A 40 -14.14 0.76 -18.56
N GLU A 41 -13.98 -0.32 -17.79
CA GLU A 41 -14.02 -0.31 -16.33
C GLU A 41 -12.66 0.05 -15.70
N GLY A 42 -11.69 0.51 -16.50
CA GLY A 42 -10.37 0.90 -16.06
C GLY A 42 -9.39 -0.28 -15.97
N TYR A 43 -8.52 -0.28 -14.96
CA TYR A 43 -7.55 -1.34 -14.72
C TYR A 43 -7.74 -1.86 -13.30
N TRP A 44 -7.35 -3.11 -13.07
CA TRP A 44 -7.32 -3.67 -11.73
C TRP A 44 -6.29 -2.96 -10.86
N THR A 45 -6.65 -2.71 -9.61
CA THR A 45 -5.84 -1.95 -8.65
C THR A 45 -5.85 -2.67 -7.31
N MET A 46 -4.95 -2.26 -6.41
CA MET A 46 -4.93 -2.74 -5.03
C MET A 46 -6.25 -2.51 -4.31
N ASN A 47 -6.99 -1.44 -4.63
CA ASN A 47 -8.29 -1.19 -4.00
C ASN A 47 -9.30 -2.29 -4.38
N HIS A 48 -9.33 -2.69 -5.66
CA HIS A 48 -10.20 -3.79 -6.11
C HIS A 48 -9.85 -5.10 -5.39
N LEU A 49 -8.56 -5.40 -5.21
CA LEU A 49 -8.13 -6.56 -4.43
C LEU A 49 -8.56 -6.47 -2.97
N LEU A 50 -8.35 -5.31 -2.34
CA LEU A 50 -8.70 -5.08 -0.94
C LEU A 50 -10.20 -5.24 -0.71
N GLU A 51 -11.02 -4.68 -1.60
CA GLU A 51 -12.48 -4.83 -1.60
C GLU A 51 -12.88 -6.28 -1.80
N GLN A 52 -12.29 -6.99 -2.78
CA GLN A 52 -12.58 -8.40 -3.00
C GLN A 52 -12.25 -9.25 -1.77
N VAL A 53 -11.10 -9.04 -1.13
CA VAL A 53 -10.69 -9.77 0.07
C VAL A 53 -11.66 -9.47 1.23
N LYS A 54 -11.91 -8.20 1.52
CA LYS A 54 -12.70 -7.78 2.69
C LYS A 54 -14.19 -8.06 2.54
N LEU A 55 -14.75 -7.80 1.37
CA LEU A 55 -16.19 -7.83 1.15
C LEU A 55 -16.68 -9.19 0.65
N LYS A 56 -15.80 -10.00 0.05
CA LYS A 56 -16.17 -11.32 -0.48
C LYS A 56 -15.39 -12.45 0.18
N ALA A 57 -14.07 -12.48 0.04
CA ALA A 57 -13.28 -13.66 0.40
C ALA A 57 -13.35 -14.00 1.89
N ILE A 58 -13.16 -13.00 2.77
CA ILE A 58 -13.24 -13.19 4.23
C ILE A 58 -14.64 -13.65 4.67
N PRO A 59 -15.74 -12.93 4.33
CA PRO A 59 -17.09 -13.36 4.70
C PRO A 59 -17.45 -14.77 4.22
N ILE A 60 -17.09 -15.11 2.97
CA ILE A 60 -17.37 -16.45 2.42
C ILE A 60 -16.56 -17.52 3.17
N PHE A 61 -15.29 -17.25 3.48
CA PHE A 61 -14.47 -18.18 4.24
C PHE A 61 -15.01 -18.40 5.66
N GLU A 62 -15.37 -17.33 6.38
CA GLU A 62 -15.89 -17.41 7.74
C GLU A 62 -17.22 -18.18 7.81
N ALA A 63 -18.07 -18.05 6.78
CA ALA A 63 -19.32 -18.80 6.68
C ALA A 63 -19.10 -20.30 6.43
N LEU A 64 -18.12 -20.66 5.60
CA LEU A 64 -17.83 -22.06 5.25
C LEU A 64 -16.98 -22.78 6.30
N PHE A 65 -16.08 -22.06 6.97
CA PHE A 65 -15.05 -22.62 7.85
C PHE A 65 -14.96 -21.85 9.18
N PRO A 66 -16.04 -21.77 9.98
CA PRO A 66 -16.14 -20.89 11.15
C PRO A 66 -15.12 -21.20 12.26
N THR A 67 -14.51 -22.39 12.26
CA THR A 67 -13.53 -22.84 13.26
C THR A 67 -12.09 -22.83 12.73
N TYR A 68 -11.85 -22.36 11.51
CA TYR A 68 -10.54 -22.38 10.86
C TYR A 68 -9.96 -20.97 10.72
N ILE A 69 -8.64 -20.92 10.49
CA ILE A 69 -7.91 -19.68 10.18
C ILE A 69 -7.55 -19.70 8.71
N ALA A 70 -7.95 -18.67 7.97
CA ALA A 70 -7.57 -18.51 6.57
C ALA A 70 -6.12 -18.05 6.43
N ILE A 71 -5.41 -18.64 5.47
CA ILE A 71 -4.13 -18.14 4.97
C ILE A 71 -4.33 -17.78 3.49
N PHE A 72 -4.22 -16.48 3.18
CA PHE A 72 -4.31 -15.99 1.81
C PHE A 72 -2.91 -15.84 1.21
N ALA A 73 -2.60 -16.65 0.20
CA ALA A 73 -1.40 -16.51 -0.61
C ALA A 73 -1.75 -15.72 -1.89
N PHE A 74 -0.93 -14.73 -2.21
CA PHE A 74 -1.05 -13.94 -3.44
C PHE A 74 0.15 -14.20 -4.34
N ASP A 75 -0.04 -14.10 -5.65
CA ASP A 75 1.09 -14.11 -6.57
C ASP A 75 1.91 -12.82 -6.45
N ASN A 76 3.11 -12.78 -7.03
CA ASN A 76 3.97 -11.59 -7.02
C ASN A 76 3.62 -10.61 -8.16
N SER A 77 2.33 -10.45 -8.49
CA SER A 77 1.89 -9.44 -9.45
C SER A 77 2.25 -8.04 -8.94
N SER A 78 2.70 -7.16 -9.85
CA SER A 78 3.03 -5.77 -9.53
C SER A 78 1.86 -5.01 -8.91
N ASN A 79 0.63 -5.49 -9.10
CA ASN A 79 -0.57 -4.93 -8.49
C ASN A 79 -0.62 -5.16 -6.96
N HIS A 80 0.11 -6.14 -6.44
CA HIS A 80 0.26 -6.39 -5.00
C HIS A 80 1.34 -5.51 -4.34
N ALA A 81 2.22 -4.87 -5.13
CA ALA A 81 3.33 -4.04 -4.63
C ALA A 81 2.93 -2.57 -4.36
N VAL A 82 1.64 -2.29 -4.20
CA VAL A 82 1.13 -0.93 -3.99
C VAL A 82 1.27 -0.55 -2.52
N PHE A 83 1.96 0.54 -2.26
CA PHE A 83 2.06 1.14 -0.93
C PHE A 83 0.80 1.94 -0.58
N LEU A 84 0.52 2.06 0.72
CA LEU A 84 -0.51 2.98 1.21
C LEU A 84 -0.23 4.43 0.74
N PRO A 85 -1.27 5.26 0.53
CA PRO A 85 -1.10 6.62 0.00
C PRO A 85 -0.13 7.50 0.82
N ASP A 86 -0.05 7.24 2.11
CA ASP A 86 0.77 7.94 3.11
C ASP A 86 1.98 7.10 3.59
N ALA A 87 2.32 6.02 2.88
CA ALA A 87 3.43 5.16 3.25
C ALA A 87 4.78 5.88 3.19
N LEU A 88 5.71 5.45 4.05
CA LEU A 88 7.08 5.98 4.10
C LEU A 88 7.91 5.42 2.95
N ILE A 89 8.05 6.19 1.86
CA ILE A 89 8.76 5.75 0.65
C ILE A 89 9.89 6.73 0.35
N ALA A 90 11.10 6.43 0.83
CA ALA A 90 12.26 7.33 0.69
C ALA A 90 12.54 7.73 -0.77
N SER A 91 12.40 6.79 -1.72
CA SER A 91 12.62 7.04 -3.15
C SER A 91 11.61 8.00 -3.79
N LYS A 92 10.47 8.28 -3.14
CA LYS A 92 9.45 9.23 -3.59
C LYS A 92 9.48 10.56 -2.82
N LYS A 93 10.54 10.82 -2.04
CA LYS A 93 10.74 12.11 -1.37
C LYS A 93 11.56 13.06 -2.23
N ASN A 94 11.18 14.33 -2.22
CA ASN A 94 12.00 15.38 -2.81
C ASN A 94 13.14 15.76 -1.88
N LEU A 95 14.23 16.32 -2.43
CA LEU A 95 15.32 16.87 -1.61
C LEU A 95 14.82 18.02 -0.73
N PHE A 96 14.02 18.91 -1.31
CA PHE A 96 13.42 20.07 -0.66
C PHE A 96 11.92 19.85 -0.40
N PRO A 97 11.30 20.62 0.51
CA PRO A 97 9.88 20.51 0.77
C PRO A 97 8.97 20.84 -0.41
N GLY A 98 7.73 20.38 -0.34
CA GLY A 98 6.70 20.67 -1.34
C GLY A 98 6.92 19.96 -2.68
N GLY A 99 6.40 20.55 -3.77
CA GLY A 99 6.35 19.91 -5.08
C GLY A 99 5.43 18.67 -5.11
N LYS A 100 5.55 17.88 -6.19
CA LYS A 100 4.80 16.63 -6.37
C LYS A 100 5.46 15.48 -5.58
N GLN A 101 5.38 15.53 -4.25
CA GLN A 101 5.79 14.43 -3.38
C GLN A 101 4.63 13.96 -2.49
N LEU A 102 4.71 12.73 -1.99
CA LEU A 102 3.69 12.14 -1.13
C LEU A 102 3.71 12.78 0.27
N ALA A 103 2.53 13.05 0.82
CA ALA A 103 2.37 13.38 2.23
C ALA A 103 2.39 12.08 3.04
N MET A 104 3.56 11.75 3.58
CA MET A 104 3.77 10.51 4.33
C MET A 104 3.36 10.69 5.79
N ARG A 105 2.95 9.59 6.44
CA ARG A 105 2.63 9.57 7.87
C ARG A 105 3.84 9.86 8.75
N SER A 106 3.58 10.32 9.97
CA SER A 106 4.61 10.42 11.00
C SER A 106 5.13 9.04 11.40
N THR A 107 6.36 9.00 11.90
CA THR A 107 7.06 7.77 12.26
C THR A 107 8.00 7.99 13.43
N THR A 108 8.71 6.94 13.84
CA THR A 108 9.78 7.02 14.84
C THR A 108 11.14 6.71 14.21
N TRP A 109 12.19 7.17 14.88
CA TRP A 109 13.58 6.90 14.47
C TRP A 109 14.49 6.75 15.70
N GLY A 110 15.44 5.81 15.62
CA GLY A 110 16.37 5.52 16.71
C GLY A 110 15.64 5.11 17.98
N ASP A 111 16.00 5.72 19.10
CA ASP A 111 15.43 5.48 20.44
C ASP A 111 14.03 6.11 20.58
N ASN A 112 13.09 5.73 19.71
CA ASN A 112 11.69 6.18 19.69
C ASN A 112 11.49 7.70 19.50
N ASN A 113 12.45 8.40 18.89
CA ASN A 113 12.28 9.82 18.57
C ASN A 113 11.19 9.98 17.51
N GLN A 114 10.18 10.81 17.80
CA GLN A 114 9.10 11.11 16.86
C GLN A 114 9.63 11.91 15.67
N GLN A 115 9.13 11.59 14.48
CA GLN A 115 9.46 12.24 13.24
C GLN A 115 8.18 12.51 12.44
N ASP A 116 7.77 13.78 12.40
CA ASP A 116 6.77 14.22 11.46
C ASP A 116 7.36 14.38 10.07
N MET A 117 6.65 13.87 9.07
CA MET A 117 7.07 13.91 7.67
C MET A 117 6.46 15.11 6.92
N CYS A 118 5.54 15.84 7.54
CA CYS A 118 4.96 17.08 7.06
C CYS A 118 5.22 18.19 8.09
N PHE A 119 5.25 19.44 7.64
CA PHE A 119 5.29 20.57 8.57
C PHE A 119 3.97 20.74 9.31
N PRO A 120 3.99 21.20 10.57
CA PRO A 120 2.77 21.44 11.33
C PRO A 120 1.98 22.62 10.73
N ASN A 121 0.74 22.78 11.18
CA ASN A 121 -0.16 23.80 10.65
C ASN A 121 0.22 25.22 11.09
N ASP A 122 0.94 25.36 12.20
CA ASP A 122 1.41 26.61 12.81
C ASP A 122 2.87 26.94 12.44
N TYR A 123 3.43 26.27 11.43
CA TYR A 123 4.81 26.49 11.00
C TYR A 123 5.06 27.96 10.61
N PHE A 124 6.22 28.49 11.00
CA PHE A 124 6.57 29.92 10.86
C PHE A 124 6.52 30.40 9.41
N ASN A 125 6.93 29.55 8.46
CA ASN A 125 6.81 29.83 7.03
C ASN A 125 5.44 29.34 6.56
N GLU A 126 4.57 30.28 6.20
CA GLU A 126 3.18 29.99 5.82
C GLU A 126 3.06 29.09 4.59
N GLU A 127 3.97 29.24 3.62
CA GLU A 127 3.96 28.47 2.38
C GLU A 127 4.25 26.98 2.61
N LEU A 128 4.95 26.69 3.72
CA LEU A 128 5.37 25.34 4.09
C LEU A 128 4.39 24.64 5.02
N ARG A 129 3.42 25.34 5.62
CA ARG A 129 2.42 24.74 6.53
C ARG A 129 1.73 23.54 5.87
N ARG A 130 1.68 22.41 6.57
CA ARG A 130 1.12 21.12 6.09
C ARG A 130 1.80 20.53 4.85
N LYS A 131 2.86 21.15 4.31
CA LYS A 131 3.59 20.60 3.16
C LYS A 131 4.48 19.43 3.60
N PRO A 132 4.70 18.44 2.73
CA PRO A 132 5.65 17.37 3.02
C PRO A 132 7.07 17.92 3.11
N LYS A 133 7.82 17.47 4.12
CA LYS A 133 9.23 17.81 4.34
C LYS A 133 10.10 17.08 3.34
N GLY A 134 11.04 17.79 2.73
CA GLY A 134 12.08 17.16 1.90
C GLY A 134 13.05 16.31 2.71
N MET A 135 13.85 15.48 2.03
CA MET A 135 14.89 14.64 2.65
C MET A 135 15.89 15.47 3.44
N LYS A 136 16.28 16.65 2.94
CA LYS A 136 17.21 17.54 3.64
C LYS A 136 16.68 17.97 5.00
N GLN A 137 15.41 18.38 5.07
CA GLN A 137 14.77 18.81 6.32
C GLN A 137 14.74 17.65 7.34
N VAL A 138 14.30 16.46 6.92
CA VAL A 138 14.26 15.28 7.81
C VAL A 138 15.65 14.88 8.28
N LEU A 139 16.67 14.93 7.42
CA LEU A 139 18.05 14.61 7.81
C LEU A 139 18.67 15.67 8.73
N LEU A 140 18.31 16.94 8.59
CA LEU A 140 18.72 18.01 9.51
C LEU A 140 18.09 17.79 10.90
N GLU A 141 16.79 17.52 10.95
CA GLU A 141 16.07 17.23 12.20
C GLU A 141 16.65 16.01 12.93
N ARG A 142 17.15 15.02 12.18
CA ARG A 142 17.82 13.83 12.72
C ARG A 142 19.31 14.02 13.04
N GLY A 143 19.89 15.19 12.76
CA GLY A 143 21.33 15.44 12.92
C GLY A 143 22.22 14.59 11.99
N LYS A 144 21.69 14.14 10.84
CA LYS A 144 22.39 13.28 9.86
C LYS A 144 22.77 13.99 8.56
N TRP A 145 22.32 15.24 8.37
CA TRP A 145 22.68 16.01 7.19
C TRP A 145 24.16 16.40 7.19
N LYS A 146 24.82 16.26 6.04
CA LYS A 146 26.20 16.72 5.78
C LYS A 146 26.23 17.53 4.49
N ASN A 147 27.06 18.56 4.45
CA ASN A 147 27.26 19.34 3.22
C ASN A 147 27.86 18.46 2.11
N GLY A 148 27.39 18.65 0.88
CA GLY A 148 27.80 17.84 -0.27
C GLY A 148 27.03 16.52 -0.44
N LEU A 149 26.11 16.15 0.46
CA LEU A 149 25.22 15.01 0.24
C LEU A 149 24.35 15.24 -1.00
N ARG A 150 24.34 14.25 -1.89
CA ARG A 150 23.50 14.24 -3.10
C ARG A 150 22.22 13.47 -2.80
N ALA A 151 21.10 13.98 -3.30
CA ALA A 151 19.79 13.32 -3.20
C ALA A 151 19.79 11.94 -3.89
N ASP A 152 20.55 11.84 -4.98
CA ASP A 152 20.64 10.65 -5.81
C ASP A 152 22.09 10.14 -5.85
N CYS A 153 22.26 8.86 -5.53
CA CYS A 153 23.52 8.16 -5.79
C CYS A 153 23.61 7.82 -7.28
N GLN A 154 24.59 8.41 -7.97
CA GLN A 154 24.81 8.17 -9.40
C GLN A 154 25.29 6.75 -9.70
N LEU A 155 26.02 6.13 -8.76
CA LEU A 155 26.47 4.74 -8.89
C LEU A 155 25.27 3.78 -8.87
N CYS A 156 24.31 4.00 -7.97
CA CYS A 156 23.07 3.24 -7.91
C CYS A 156 22.21 3.40 -9.18
N LYS A 157 22.20 4.60 -9.79
CA LYS A 157 21.45 4.87 -11.03
C LYS A 157 22.06 4.15 -12.24
N ASN A 158 23.37 3.97 -12.25
CA ASN A 158 24.09 3.33 -13.35
C ASN A 158 24.16 1.80 -13.23
N GLY A 159 23.48 1.20 -12.24
CA GLY A 159 23.42 -0.26 -12.08
C GLY A 159 24.70 -0.90 -11.52
N ASN A 160 25.71 -0.11 -11.15
CA ASN A 160 26.86 -0.61 -10.42
C ASN A 160 26.43 -0.91 -8.98
N LYS A 161 26.16 -2.18 -8.71
CA LYS A 161 25.94 -2.67 -7.35
C LYS A 161 27.24 -2.50 -6.56
N ASP A 162 27.14 -2.00 -5.34
CA ASP A 162 28.25 -2.00 -4.40
C ASP A 162 28.75 -3.45 -4.21
N PRO A 163 30.07 -3.70 -4.21
CA PRO A 163 30.65 -5.02 -4.01
C PRO A 163 30.76 -5.35 -2.51
N ASN A 164 29.68 -5.18 -1.75
CA ASN A 164 29.60 -5.56 -0.34
C ASN A 164 28.36 -6.40 -0.06
#